data_AF-A0A958FCX0-F1
#
_entry.id   AF-A0A958FCX0-F1
#
_cell.length_a   1.000
_cell.length_b   1.000
_cell.length_c   1.000
_cell.angle_alpha   90.00
_cell.angle_beta   90.00
_cell.angle_gamma   90.00
#
_symmetry.space_group_name_H-M   'P 1'
#
loop_
_entity.id
_entity.type
_entity.pdbx_description
1 polymer ?
#
loop_
_entity_poly.entity_id
_entity_poly.type
_entity_poly.pdbx_seq_one_letter_code
_entity_poly.pdbx_strand_id
1 'polypeptide(L)'
;LSPFSEESRPLREKNILLFKEALEGAAEKVPASLLGKLPELLWLFKMLIIIFWLYDASTQQQRTYRLIDKSTDLVVKLIAISNLPVVRSFTEQLANLILEFKPYS
;
A
#
# COMPACT_ATOMS: atom_id res chain seq x y z
N LEU A 1 4.58 16.25 12.66
CA LEU A 1 5.35 14.99 12.62
C LEU A 1 5.31 14.45 11.20
N SER A 2 6.46 14.16 10.59
CA SER A 2 6.49 13.43 9.32
C SER A 2 6.10 11.96 9.58
N PRO A 3 5.23 11.33 8.77
CA PRO A 3 4.89 9.90 8.95
C PRO A 3 6.11 8.97 8.76
N PHE A 4 7.18 9.48 8.15
CA PHE A 4 8.41 8.76 7.87
C PHE A 4 9.51 8.99 8.92
N SER A 5 9.28 9.84 9.91
CA SER A 5 10.28 10.07 10.96
C SER A 5 10.32 8.91 11.98
N GLU A 6 11.39 8.86 12.77
CA GLU A 6 11.56 7.87 13.84
C GLU A 6 10.50 8.03 14.93
N GLU A 7 10.08 9.27 15.25
CA GLU A 7 9.04 9.53 16.24
C GLU A 7 7.68 8.96 15.81
N SER A 8 7.44 8.85 14.50
CA SER A 8 6.23 8.25 13.93
C SER A 8 6.29 6.73 13.84
N ARG A 9 7.42 6.09 14.15
CA ARG A 9 7.63 4.64 13.99
C ARG A 9 6.56 3.79 14.68
N PRO A 10 6.21 4.01 15.96
CA PRO A 10 5.18 3.19 16.63
C PRO A 10 3.82 3.28 15.93
N LEU A 11 3.46 4.47 15.45
CA LEU A 11 2.21 4.67 14.72
C LEU A 11 2.26 4.03 13.32
N ARG A 12 3.40 4.10 12.63
CA ARG A 12 3.63 3.45 11.34
C ARG A 12 3.50 1.94 11.47
N GLU A 13 4.21 1.32 12.40
CA GLU A 13 4.16 -0.12 12.67
C GLU A 13 2.75 -0.59 13.00
N LYS A 14 2.02 0.16 13.85
CA LYS A 14 0.61 -0.13 14.15
C LYS A 14 -0.27 -0.10 12.90
N ASN A 15 -0.09 0.89 12.01
CA ASN A 15 -0.89 0.96 10.79
C ASN A 15 -0.53 -0.17 9.79
N ILE A 16 0.74 -0.55 9.70
CA ILE A 16 1.18 -1.69 8.86
C ILE A 16 0.54 -2.99 9.39
N LEU A 17 0.47 -3.16 10.71
CA LEU A 17 -0.19 -4.30 11.33
C LEU A 17 -1.68 -4.37 10.97
N LEU A 18 -2.40 -3.24 10.95
CA LEU A 18 -3.80 -3.21 10.50
C LEU A 18 -3.97 -3.70 9.05
N PHE A 19 -3.04 -3.35 8.15
CA PHE A 19 -3.07 -3.87 6.78
C PHE A 19 -2.76 -5.37 6.73
N LYS A 20 -1.86 -5.86 7.60
CA LYS A 20 -1.60 -7.29 7.73
C LYS A 20 -2.86 -8.04 8.16
N GLU A 21 -3.53 -7.57 9.22
CA GLU A 21 -4.80 -8.14 9.71
C GLU A 21 -5.88 -8.15 8.63
N ALA A 22 -6.02 -7.04 7.88
CA ALA A 22 -6.98 -6.96 6.78
C ALA A 22 -6.70 -7.98 5.64
N LEU A 23 -5.45 -8.39 5.46
CA LEU A 23 -5.05 -9.35 4.43
C LEU A 23 -5.23 -10.82 4.88
N GLU A 24 -5.38 -11.10 6.17
CA GLU A 24 -5.51 -12.48 6.67
C GLU A 24 -6.72 -13.20 6.04
N GLY A 25 -7.83 -12.50 5.84
CA GLY A 25 -9.04 -13.04 5.18
C GLY A 25 -8.92 -13.22 3.66
N ALA A 26 -7.83 -12.77 3.04
CA ALA A 26 -7.61 -12.83 1.59
C ALA A 26 -6.25 -13.43 1.20
N ALA A 27 -5.51 -14.01 2.16
CA ALA A 27 -4.13 -14.45 1.99
C ALA A 27 -3.97 -15.46 0.83
N GLU A 28 -4.94 -16.36 0.63
CA GLU A 28 -4.93 -17.36 -0.45
C GLU A 28 -4.93 -16.75 -1.86
N LYS A 29 -5.38 -15.49 -2.01
CA LYS A 29 -5.45 -14.79 -3.29
C LYS A 29 -4.18 -14.00 -3.60
N VAL A 30 -3.25 -13.91 -2.66
CA VAL A 30 -2.01 -13.13 -2.78
C VAL A 30 -0.84 -14.08 -3.04
N PRO A 31 0.04 -13.80 -4.01
CA PRO A 31 1.28 -14.57 -4.17
C PRO A 31 2.10 -14.57 -2.87
N ALA A 32 2.59 -15.74 -2.46
CA ALA A 32 3.36 -15.89 -1.22
C ALA A 32 4.57 -14.93 -1.14
N SER A 33 5.19 -14.64 -2.29
CA SER A 33 6.32 -13.71 -2.42
C SER A 33 5.97 -12.24 -2.20
N LEU A 34 4.69 -11.88 -2.31
CA LEU A 34 4.17 -10.54 -2.03
C LEU A 34 3.49 -10.45 -0.66
N LEU A 35 2.95 -11.55 -0.13
CA LEU A 35 2.15 -11.55 1.10
C LEU A 35 2.87 -10.86 2.29
N GLY A 36 4.18 -11.11 2.46
CA GLY A 36 4.97 -10.49 3.52
C GLY A 36 5.29 -9.00 3.30
N LYS A 37 5.23 -8.53 2.05
CA LYS A 37 5.58 -7.15 1.66
C LYS A 37 4.35 -6.25 1.53
N LEU A 38 3.21 -6.85 1.21
CA LEU A 38 1.98 -6.15 0.88
C LEU A 38 1.47 -5.21 1.98
N PRO A 39 1.54 -5.55 3.29
CA PRO A 39 1.13 -4.62 4.35
C PRO A 39 1.88 -3.29 4.32
N GLU A 40 3.20 -3.34 4.09
CA GLU A 40 4.05 -2.14 4.04
C GLU A 40 3.81 -1.36 2.73
N LEU A 41 3.64 -2.06 1.60
CA LEU A 41 3.28 -1.43 0.32
C LEU A 41 1.92 -0.72 0.39
N LEU A 42 0.91 -1.32 1.02
CA LEU A 42 -0.41 -0.71 1.23
C LEU A 42 -0.32 0.50 2.17
N TRP A 43 0.56 0.46 3.16
CA TRP A 43 0.83 1.61 4.01
C TRP A 43 1.49 2.77 3.23
N LEU A 44 2.47 2.48 2.38
CA LEU A 44 3.08 3.47 1.49
C LEU A 44 2.06 4.07 0.53
N PHE A 45 1.20 3.23 -0.05
CA PHE A 45 0.07 3.67 -0.87
C PHE A 45 -0.89 4.58 -0.10
N LYS A 46 -1.23 4.25 1.16
CA LYS A 46 -1.99 5.14 2.05
C LYS A 46 -1.28 6.48 2.24
N MET A 47 0.05 6.53 2.36
CA MET A 47 0.77 7.80 2.49
C MET A 47 0.65 8.65 1.22
N LEU A 48 0.69 8.05 0.03
CA LEU A 48 0.43 8.75 -1.22
C LEU A 48 -0.99 9.35 -1.25
N ILE A 49 -1.98 8.60 -0.75
CA ILE A 49 -3.36 9.10 -0.60
C ILE A 49 -3.41 10.28 0.38
N ILE A 50 -2.71 10.22 1.52
CA ILE A 50 -2.68 11.34 2.48
C ILE A 50 -2.03 12.57 1.87
N ILE A 51 -0.96 12.41 1.09
CA ILE A 51 -0.35 13.52 0.36
C ILE A 51 -1.35 14.10 -0.64
N PHE A 52 -2.05 13.27 -1.41
CA PHE A 52 -3.10 13.75 -2.32
C PHE A 52 -4.21 14.50 -1.58
N TRP A 53 -4.69 13.92 -0.47
CA TRP A 53 -5.73 14.49 0.40
C TRP A 53 -5.34 15.87 0.93
N LEU A 54 -4.07 16.04 1.32
CA LEU A 54 -3.54 17.32 1.80
C LEU A 54 -3.70 18.44 0.75
N TYR A 55 -3.59 18.10 -0.53
CA TYR A 55 -3.72 19.05 -1.65
C TYR A 55 -5.13 19.06 -2.27
N ASP A 56 -6.07 18.28 -1.75
CA ASP A 56 -7.41 18.19 -2.31
C ASP A 56 -8.29 19.36 -1.83
N ALA A 57 -8.35 20.41 -2.65
CA ALA A 57 -9.19 21.58 -2.42
C ALA A 57 -10.68 21.39 -2.79
N SER A 58 -11.11 20.17 -3.19
CA SER A 58 -12.52 19.92 -3.49
C SER A 58 -13.38 19.92 -2.22
N THR A 59 -14.67 20.25 -2.36
CA THR A 59 -15.63 20.24 -1.25
C THR A 59 -15.59 18.89 -0.54
N GLN A 60 -15.30 18.89 0.77
CA GLN A 60 -15.20 17.67 1.58
C GLN A 60 -14.23 16.61 0.99
N GLN A 61 -13.21 17.04 0.24
CA GLN A 61 -12.18 16.18 -0.33
C GLN A 61 -12.74 15.03 -1.20
N GLN A 62 -13.85 15.30 -1.93
CA GLN A 62 -14.51 14.34 -2.81
C GLN A 62 -13.60 13.73 -3.88
N ARG A 63 -12.52 14.40 -4.28
CA ARG A 63 -11.55 13.81 -5.23
C ARG A 63 -10.71 12.74 -4.55
N THR A 64 -10.35 12.91 -3.29
CA THR A 64 -9.64 11.91 -2.49
C THR A 64 -10.47 10.66 -2.32
N TYR A 65 -11.74 10.79 -1.93
CA TYR A 65 -12.62 9.61 -1.81
C TYR A 65 -12.73 8.85 -3.13
N ARG A 66 -12.95 9.56 -4.25
CA ARG A 66 -12.95 8.94 -5.58
C ARG A 66 -11.62 8.31 -5.97
N LEU A 67 -10.49 8.90 -5.54
CA LEU A 67 -9.17 8.33 -5.77
C LEU A 67 -9.04 7.01 -5.00
N ILE A 68 -9.39 6.99 -3.71
CA ILE A 68 -9.35 5.79 -2.86
C ILE A 68 -10.15 4.67 -3.51
N ASP A 69 -11.41 4.92 -3.87
CA ASP A 69 -12.28 3.90 -4.46
C ASP A 69 -11.67 3.29 -5.73
N LYS A 70 -11.30 4.15 -6.68
CA LYS A 70 -10.78 3.70 -7.98
C LYS A 70 -9.41 3.03 -7.88
N SER A 71 -8.52 3.58 -7.06
CA SER A 71 -7.16 3.05 -6.92
C SER A 71 -7.13 1.75 -6.12
N THR A 72 -8.01 1.59 -5.12
CA THR A 72 -8.15 0.32 -4.39
C THR A 72 -8.61 -0.80 -5.31
N ASP A 73 -9.60 -0.57 -6.17
CA ASP A 73 -10.03 -1.53 -7.18
C ASP A 73 -8.88 -1.95 -8.12
N LEU A 74 -8.04 -0.99 -8.52
CA LEU A 74 -6.87 -1.27 -9.34
C LEU A 74 -5.83 -2.11 -8.59
N VAL A 75 -5.54 -1.77 -7.32
CA VAL A 75 -4.61 -2.53 -6.47
C VAL A 75 -5.09 -3.97 -6.30
N VAL A 76 -6.38 -4.19 -6.04
CA VAL A 76 -6.95 -5.55 -5.93
C VAL A 76 -6.78 -6.33 -7.23
N LYS A 77 -7.08 -5.73 -8.38
CA LYS A 77 -6.89 -6.36 -9.69
C LYS A 77 -5.43 -6.68 -9.97
N LEU A 78 -4.51 -5.76 -9.64
CA LEU A 78 -3.07 -5.96 -9.78
C LEU A 78 -2.61 -7.16 -8.94
N ILE A 79 -3.00 -7.23 -7.66
CA ILE A 79 -2.69 -8.36 -6.78
C ILE A 79 -3.18 -9.69 -7.38
N ALA A 80 -4.41 -9.71 -7.91
CA ALA A 80 -4.99 -10.91 -8.50
C ALA A 80 -4.17 -11.41 -9.71
N ILE A 81 -3.76 -10.51 -10.61
CA ILE A 81 -2.97 -10.88 -11.79
C ILE A 81 -1.50 -11.20 -11.47
N SER A 82 -0.96 -10.75 -10.33
CA SER A 82 0.38 -11.11 -9.85
C SER A 82 0.57 -12.61 -9.59
N ASN A 83 -0.51 -13.40 -9.60
CA ASN A 83 -0.42 -14.86 -9.55
C ASN A 83 0.10 -15.47 -10.87
N LEU A 84 0.00 -14.76 -11.99
CA LEU A 84 0.50 -15.22 -13.28
C LEU A 84 2.04 -15.18 -13.31
N PRO A 85 2.74 -16.21 -13.82
CA PRO A 85 4.19 -16.33 -13.71
C PRO A 85 4.99 -15.12 -14.22
N VAL A 86 4.61 -14.57 -15.38
CA VAL A 86 5.29 -13.42 -16.00
C VAL A 86 5.09 -12.15 -15.16
N VAL A 87 3.87 -11.93 -14.67
CA VAL A 87 3.53 -10.74 -13.87
C VAL A 87 4.15 -10.83 -12.48
N ARG A 88 4.18 -12.03 -11.89
CA ARG A 88 4.75 -12.30 -10.58
C ARG A 88 6.17 -11.74 -10.46
N SER A 89 7.07 -12.14 -11.35
CA SER A 89 8.47 -11.69 -11.32
C SER A 89 8.60 -10.17 -11.41
N PHE A 90 7.82 -9.54 -12.29
CA PHE A 90 7.81 -8.09 -12.42
C PHE A 90 7.30 -7.41 -11.13
N THR A 91 6.21 -7.90 -10.56
CA THR A 91 5.61 -7.32 -9.35
C THR A 91 6.49 -7.50 -8.12
N GLU A 92 7.25 -8.60 -8.03
CA GLU A 92 8.24 -8.82 -6.99
C GLU A 92 9.41 -7.83 -7.11
N GLN A 93 9.93 -7.61 -8.33
CA GLN A 93 10.99 -6.63 -8.58
C GLN A 93 10.54 -5.22 -8.21
N LEU A 94 9.34 -4.83 -8.62
CA LEU A 94 8.76 -3.54 -8.27
C LEU A 94 8.56 -3.40 -6.76
N ALA A 95 8.02 -4.43 -6.09
CA ALA A 95 7.84 -4.44 -4.65
C ALA A 95 9.19 -4.27 -3.91
N ASN A 96 10.21 -5.01 -4.34
CA ASN A 96 11.55 -4.89 -3.76
C ASN A 96 12.13 -3.49 -3.95
N LEU A 97 12.02 -2.92 -5.16
CA LEU A 97 12.48 -1.57 -5.46
C LEU A 97 11.81 -0.53 -4.56
N ILE A 98 10.49 -0.61 -4.39
CA ILE A 98 9.75 0.32 -3.54
C ILE A 98 10.21 0.22 -2.08
N LEU A 99 10.42 -1.00 -1.57
CA LEU A 99 10.84 -1.23 -0.19
C LEU A 99 12.31 -0.88 0.05
N GLU A 100 13.17 -1.04 -0.96
CA GLU A 100 14.57 -0.62 -0.93
C GLU A 100 14.70 0.90 -0.80
N PHE A 101 13.87 1.65 -1.54
CA PHE A 101 13.90 3.12 -1.55
C PHE A 101 12.84 3.75 -0.66
N LYS A 102 12.29 3.01 0.32
CA LYS A 102 11.29 3.55 1.23
C LYS A 102 11.92 4.66 2.09
N PRO A 103 11.18 5.74 2.42
CA PRO A 103 11.74 6.93 3.03
C PRO A 103 11.96 6.84 4.56
N TYR A 104 12.15 5.63 5.11
CA TYR A 104 12.37 5.39 6.54
C TYR A 104 13.11 4.06 6.76
N SER A 105 13.81 3.96 7.88
CA SER A 105 14.53 2.75 8.32
C SER A 105 13.64 1.79 9.11
#